data_AF-A0A1V4QH06-F1
#
_entry.id   AF-A0A1V4QH06-F1
#
_cell.length_a   1.000
_cell.length_b   1.000
_cell.length_c   1.000
_cell.angle_alpha   90.00
_cell.angle_beta   90.00
_cell.angle_gamma   90.00
#
_symmetry.space_group_name_H-M   'P 1'
#
loop_
_entity.id
_entity.type
_entity.pdbx_description
1 polymer ?
#
loop_
_entity_poly.entity_id
_entity_poly.type
_entity_poly.pdbx_seq_one_letter_code
_entity_poly.pdbx_strand_id
1 'polypeptide(L)'
;MKSERFENYIERIVREELNRFLEQDRSICRCNKCFQDIMTLTLNNLPPMYVASDVGHIMTMFNLTRDQVRAQVMVELIKAIEQVKNNPRH
;
A
#
# COMPACT_ATOMS: atom_id res chain seq x y z
N MET A 1 -8.41 20.98 19.77
CA MET A 1 -7.23 20.98 18.88
C MET A 1 -7.45 19.94 17.80
N LYS A 2 -7.65 20.34 16.54
CA LYS A 2 -7.58 19.39 15.42
C LYS A 2 -6.10 19.10 15.21
N SER A 3 -5.64 17.88 15.52
CA SER A 3 -4.26 17.51 15.24
C SER A 3 -4.04 17.54 13.73
N GLU A 4 -3.07 18.34 13.29
CA GLU A 4 -2.56 18.30 11.92
C GLU A 4 -1.92 16.92 11.72
N ARG A 5 -2.66 15.99 11.11
CA ARG A 5 -2.20 14.62 10.86
C ARG A 5 -1.66 14.56 9.43
N PHE A 6 -0.40 14.21 9.28
CA PHE A 6 0.15 13.80 7.99
C PHE A 6 0.06 12.27 7.87
N GLU A 7 -0.15 11.75 6.66
CA GLU A 7 -0.18 10.31 6.39
C GLU A 7 0.59 9.97 5.12
N ASN A 8 1.20 8.78 5.06
CA ASN A 8 1.77 8.29 3.81
C ASN A 8 0.62 7.81 2.92
N TYR A 9 0.33 8.55 1.87
CA TYR A 9 -0.73 8.24 0.94
C TYR A 9 -0.52 6.88 0.26
N ILE A 10 0.73 6.50 0.00
CA ILE A 10 1.07 5.19 -0.58
C ILE A 10 0.64 4.06 0.36
N GLU A 11 0.79 4.22 1.68
CA GLU A 11 0.31 3.21 2.65
C GLU A 11 -1.19 2.95 2.49
N ARG A 12 -1.98 4.01 2.28
CA ARG A 12 -3.41 3.88 2.07
C ARG A 12 -3.72 3.10 0.78
N ILE A 13 -3.07 3.42 -0.33
CA ILE A 13 -3.27 2.71 -1.60
C ILE A 13 -2.88 1.23 -1.46
N VAL A 14 -1.69 0.94 -0.91
CA VAL A 14 -1.19 -0.43 -0.73
C VAL A 14 -2.16 -1.23 0.13
N ARG A 15 -2.68 -0.65 1.22
CA ARG A 15 -3.68 -1.28 2.08
C ARG A 15 -4.98 -1.60 1.34
N GLU A 16 -5.49 -0.64 0.56
CA GLU A 16 -6.71 -0.81 -0.24
C GLU A 16 -6.55 -1.91 -1.30
N GLU A 17 -5.42 -1.92 -2.04
CA GLU A 17 -5.14 -2.96 -3.04
C GLU A 17 -4.92 -4.33 -2.39
N LEU A 18 -4.16 -4.43 -1.30
CA LEU A 18 -3.94 -5.70 -0.60
C LEU A 18 -5.26 -6.31 -0.13
N ASN A 19 -6.16 -5.51 0.45
CA ASN A 19 -7.48 -6.00 0.84
C ASN A 19 -8.27 -6.56 -0.37
N ARG A 20 -8.22 -5.89 -1.53
CA ARG A 20 -8.82 -6.41 -2.77
C ARG A 20 -8.23 -7.77 -3.17
N PHE A 21 -6.91 -7.91 -3.13
CA PHE A 21 -6.24 -9.18 -3.41
C PHE A 21 -6.67 -10.27 -2.42
N LEU A 22 -6.73 -9.97 -1.13
CA LEU A 22 -7.16 -10.93 -0.11
C LEU A 22 -8.61 -11.36 -0.30
N GLU A 23 -9.49 -10.48 -0.75
CA GLU A 23 -10.89 -10.80 -1.08
C GLU A 23 -11.00 -11.71 -2.31
N GLN A 24 -10.20 -11.46 -3.35
CA GLN A 24 -10.23 -12.16 -4.62
C GLN A 24 -9.49 -13.51 -4.60
N ASP A 25 -8.39 -13.61 -3.87
CA ASP A 25 -7.54 -14.81 -3.81
C ASP A 25 -7.48 -15.37 -2.38
N ARG A 26 -8.16 -16.50 -2.17
CA ARG A 26 -8.18 -17.20 -0.88
C ARG A 26 -6.88 -17.95 -0.57
N SER A 27 -5.96 -18.09 -1.54
CA SER A 27 -4.67 -18.74 -1.32
C SER A 27 -3.68 -17.86 -0.54
N ILE A 28 -3.95 -16.55 -0.44
CA ILE A 28 -3.12 -15.62 0.31
C ILE A 28 -3.48 -15.72 1.81
N CYS A 29 -2.47 -15.91 2.66
CA CYS A 29 -2.67 -15.94 4.11
C CYS A 29 -3.15 -14.59 4.65
N ARG A 30 -4.19 -14.60 5.48
CA ARG A 30 -4.83 -13.40 6.06
C ARG A 30 -4.43 -13.11 7.51
N CYS A 31 -3.44 -13.83 8.05
CA CYS A 31 -3.00 -13.58 9.42
C CYS A 31 -2.31 -12.21 9.52
N ASN A 32 -2.33 -11.61 10.71
CA ASN A 32 -1.75 -10.28 10.91
C ASN A 32 -0.25 -10.25 10.55
N LYS A 33 0.51 -11.31 10.83
CA LYS A 33 1.95 -11.39 10.46
C LYS A 33 2.16 -11.26 8.95
N CYS A 34 1.47 -12.08 8.14
CA CYS A 34 1.58 -12.02 6.68
C CYS A 34 1.09 -10.68 6.12
N PHE A 35 0.01 -10.13 6.66
CA PHE A 35 -0.48 -8.81 6.26
C PHE A 35 0.59 -7.72 6.49
N GLN A 36 1.19 -7.69 7.68
CA GLN A 36 2.24 -6.73 8.02
C GLN A 36 3.50 -6.94 7.16
N ASP A 37 3.91 -8.19 6.92
CA ASP A 37 5.06 -8.50 6.08
C ASP A 37 4.85 -8.02 4.64
N ILE A 38 3.68 -8.29 4.04
CA ILE A 38 3.36 -7.85 2.67
C ILE A 38 3.33 -6.32 2.61
N MET A 39 2.66 -5.65 3.56
CA MET A 39 2.62 -4.18 3.65
C MET A 39 4.03 -3.60 3.73
N THR A 40 4.86 -4.11 4.63
CA THR A 40 6.21 -3.59 4.88
C THR A 40 7.14 -3.81 3.69
N LEU A 41 7.12 -5.01 3.10
CA LEU A 41 7.90 -5.31 1.89
C LEU A 41 7.49 -4.43 0.72
N THR A 42 6.19 -4.20 0.52
CA THR A 42 5.70 -3.34 -0.56
C THR A 42 6.13 -1.89 -0.34
N LEU A 43 5.93 -1.35 0.87
CA LEU A 43 6.21 0.05 1.16
C LEU A 43 7.70 0.38 1.16
N ASN A 44 8.57 -0.54 1.59
CA ASN A 44 10.02 -0.33 1.55
C ASN A 44 10.57 -0.21 0.12
N ASN A 45 9.84 -0.69 -0.89
CA ASN A 45 10.24 -0.62 -2.30
C ASN A 45 9.58 0.53 -3.06
N LEU A 46 8.82 1.40 -2.38
CA LEU A 46 8.12 2.53 -2.99
C LEU A 46 8.58 3.85 -2.38
N PRO A 47 8.70 4.93 -3.16
CA PRO A 47 8.99 6.24 -2.61
C PRO A 47 7.82 6.69 -1.70
N PRO A 48 8.08 7.12 -0.45
CA PRO A 48 7.02 7.58 0.44
C PRO A 48 6.41 8.88 -0.08
N MET A 49 5.08 9.02 0.07
CA MET A 49 4.37 10.24 -0.30
C MET A 49 3.52 10.72 0.87
N TYR A 50 4.10 11.60 1.69
CA TYR A 50 3.40 12.15 2.85
C TYR A 50 2.53 13.33 2.45
N VAL A 51 1.28 13.29 2.93
CA VAL A 51 0.27 14.31 2.65
C VAL A 51 -0.37 14.79 3.94
N ALA A 52 -0.64 16.09 4.04
CA ALA A 52 -1.49 16.64 5.08
C ALA A 52 -2.96 16.53 4.67
N SER A 53 -3.85 16.23 5.61
CA SER A 53 -5.26 15.87 5.37
C SER A 53 -6.08 16.82 4.47
N ASP A 54 -5.69 18.09 4.34
CA ASP A 54 -6.57 19.16 3.84
C ASP A 54 -6.06 19.92 2.59
N VAL A 55 -4.92 19.58 1.99
CA VAL A 55 -4.26 20.52 1.06
C VAL A 55 -4.49 20.17 -0.42
N GLY A 56 -5.48 20.82 -1.03
CA GLY A 56 -5.90 20.62 -2.43
C GLY A 56 -4.80 20.64 -3.51
N HIS A 57 -3.64 21.27 -3.25
CA HIS A 57 -2.49 21.25 -4.16
C HIS A 57 -1.90 19.84 -4.35
N ILE A 58 -1.86 19.05 -3.27
CA ILE A 58 -1.43 17.65 -3.29
C ILE A 58 -2.40 16.81 -4.13
N MET A 59 -3.71 17.07 -4.01
CA MET A 59 -4.73 16.35 -4.74
C MET A 59 -4.63 16.57 -6.26
N THR A 60 -4.25 17.78 -6.69
CA THR A 60 -3.99 18.08 -8.10
C THR A 60 -2.77 17.32 -8.64
N MET A 61 -1.64 17.36 -7.95
CA MET A 61 -0.43 16.60 -8.33
C MET A 61 -0.67 15.08 -8.30
N PHE A 62 -1.49 14.63 -7.36
CA PHE A 62 -1.92 13.24 -7.26
C PHE A 62 -2.74 12.81 -8.47
N ASN A 63 -3.77 13.56 -8.87
CA ASN A 63 -4.60 13.19 -10.02
C ASN A 63 -3.79 13.04 -11.30
N LEU A 64 -2.71 13.79 -11.46
CA LEU A 64 -1.80 13.69 -12.61
C LEU A 64 -0.91 12.45 -12.58
N THR A 65 -0.61 11.89 -11.40
CA THR A 65 0.34 10.78 -11.22
C THR A 65 -0.31 9.49 -10.73
N ARG A 66 -1.61 9.50 -10.45
CA ARG A 66 -2.38 8.42 -9.82
C ARG A 66 -2.21 7.07 -10.49
N ASP A 67 -2.30 7.03 -11.83
CA ASP A 67 -2.24 5.76 -12.57
C ASP A 67 -0.84 5.16 -12.54
N GLN A 68 0.20 6.00 -12.64
CA GLN A 68 1.59 5.57 -12.51
C GLN A 68 1.87 5.04 -11.11
N VAL A 69 1.42 5.76 -10.08
CA VAL A 69 1.56 5.33 -8.67
C VAL A 69 0.86 3.99 -8.45
N ARG A 70 -0.37 3.83 -8.94
CA ARG A 70 -1.09 2.55 -8.85
C ARG A 70 -0.37 1.42 -9.57
N ALA A 71 0.15 1.66 -10.77
CA ALA A 71 0.91 0.65 -11.51
C ALA A 71 2.15 0.20 -10.71
N GLN A 72 2.90 1.13 -10.13
CA GLN A 72 4.07 0.81 -9.29
C GLN A 72 3.66 0.03 -8.03
N VAL A 73 2.60 0.47 -7.33
CA VAL A 73 2.04 -0.24 -6.18
C VAL A 73 1.69 -1.68 -6.55
N MET A 74 0.99 -1.89 -7.67
CA MET A 74 0.60 -3.23 -8.11
C MET A 74 1.80 -4.14 -8.36
N VAL A 75 2.84 -3.64 -9.03
CA VAL A 75 4.06 -4.41 -9.30
C VAL A 75 4.74 -4.85 -8.01
N GLU A 76 4.97 -3.92 -7.08
CA GLU A 76 5.65 -4.25 -5.82
C GLU A 76 4.77 -5.10 -4.88
N LEU A 77 3.47 -4.87 -4.88
CA LEU A 77 2.53 -5.64 -4.07
C LEU A 77 2.46 -7.10 -4.51
N ILE A 78 2.39 -7.37 -5.83
CA ILE A 78 2.37 -8.74 -6.36
C ILE A 78 3.67 -9.47 -5.97
N LYS A 79 4.83 -8.82 -6.10
CA LYS A 79 6.12 -9.40 -5.68
C LYS A 79 6.11 -9.75 -4.19
N ALA A 80 5.63 -8.83 -3.34
CA ALA A 80 5.58 -9.04 -1.90
C ALA A 80 4.62 -10.17 -1.50
N ILE A 81 3.44 -10.25 -2.15
CA ILE A 81 2.48 -11.35 -1.95
C ILE A 81 3.13 -12.68 -2.28
N GLU A 82 3.75 -12.81 -3.45
CA GLU A 82 4.40 -14.07 -3.87
C GLU A 82 5.56 -14.45 -2.93
N GLN A 83 6.36 -13.47 -2.51
CA GLN A 83 7.46 -13.72 -1.57
C GLN A 83 6.95 -14.25 -0.22
N VAL A 84 5.92 -13.63 0.35
CA VAL A 84 5.36 -14.05 1.65
C VAL A 84 4.57 -15.35 1.55
N LYS A 85 3.88 -15.58 0.42
CA LYS A 85 3.16 -16.84 0.14
C LYS A 85 4.10 -18.03 0.05
N ASN A 86 5.28 -17.85 -0.56
CA ASN A 86 6.28 -18.90 -0.71
C ASN A 86 7.12 -19.15 0.57
N ASN A 87 7.23 -18.16 1.46
CA ASN A 87 8.01 -18.28 2.70
C ASN A 87 7.34 -17.54 3.88
N PRO A 88 6.22 -18.06 4.42
CA PRO A 88 5.53 -17.43 5.53
C PRO A 88 6.33 -17.56 6.83
N ARG A 89 6.37 -16.49 7.65
CA ARG A 89 7.10 -16.45 8.93
C ARG A 89 6.23 -16.77 10.14
N HIS A 90 4.97 -17.19 9.93
CA HIS A 90 3.99 -17.30 11.00
C HIS A 90 4.07 -18.58 11.80
#